data_AF-A0A0A8GY48-F1
#
_entry.id   AF-A0A0A8GY48-F1
#
_cell.length_a   1.000
_cell.length_b   1.000
_cell.length_c   1.000
_cell.angle_alpha   90.00
_cell.angle_beta   90.00
_cell.angle_gamma   90.00
#
_symmetry.space_group_name_H-M   'P 1'
#
loop_
_entity.id
_entity.type
_entity.pdbx_description
1 polymer ?
#
loop_
_entity_poly.entity_id
_entity_poly.type
_entity_poly.pdbx_seq_one_letter_code
_entity_poly.pdbx_strand_id
1 'polypeptide(L)'
;MFKIIFVLCGLAIFVNADNLVKIYLNDGINAVEKILEQELGKKDFWLNEIRDKNVSLGYYEEEVAIVLTNKSDKVIRIYHYNDGKIEKKFIQKDVLTGLAGDKEIEGDLKTPIGFYELGKKFYPGDPYYGPFAFATTYPNVLDKTLGKTGGGIWIHGYPLDGTRLDTYKTRGCIAVHNNLLDEFNKLVADRKTYAMTEEKNKTITNADEIAILLANLYAWKDSWQKNDIEKYLSFYDQKVFKHRNKIKYDQFAKTKERIFAKKEEKNIKFSNISISPYPNIDNEKIFRIGFYEDYYTPNYKFKGEKVLYVKLQNDKMQILAEQ
;
A
#
# COMPACT_ATOMS: atom_id res chain seq x y z
N MET A 1 -17.33 -5.23 -25.04
CA MET A 1 -16.06 -4.65 -25.54
C MET A 1 -15.66 -3.55 -24.58
N PHE A 2 -14.78 -3.85 -23.62
CA PHE A 2 -14.26 -2.84 -22.71
C PHE A 2 -13.19 -2.02 -23.42
N LYS A 3 -13.47 -0.72 -23.61
CA LYS A 3 -12.47 0.25 -24.06
C LYS A 3 -11.56 0.56 -22.86
N ILE A 4 -10.34 0.07 -22.91
CA ILE A 4 -9.26 0.53 -22.04
C ILE A 4 -8.89 1.93 -22.54
N ILE A 5 -9.22 2.96 -21.77
CA ILE A 5 -8.78 4.32 -22.04
C ILE A 5 -7.36 4.42 -21.51
N PHE A 6 -6.39 4.36 -22.42
CA PHE A 6 -5.04 4.85 -22.16
C PHE A 6 -5.13 6.37 -22.07
N VAL A 7 -5.12 6.92 -20.86
CA VAL A 7 -4.87 8.35 -20.67
C VAL A 7 -3.37 8.55 -20.88
N LEU A 8 -3.00 8.99 -22.07
CA LEU A 8 -1.67 9.51 -22.36
C LEU A 8 -1.50 10.83 -21.59
N CYS A 9 -0.73 10.83 -20.50
CA CYS A 9 -0.13 12.05 -19.94
C CYS A 9 0.96 12.54 -20.90
N GLY A 10 0.55 13.16 -22.00
CA GLY A 10 1.43 13.75 -22.99
C GLY A 10 1.77 15.19 -22.64
N LEU A 11 2.94 15.43 -22.03
CA LEU A 11 3.59 16.76 -22.11
C LEU A 11 5.11 16.74 -21.91
N ALA A 12 5.72 15.66 -21.38
CA ALA A 12 7.18 15.54 -21.30
C ALA A 12 7.81 14.70 -22.45
N ILE A 13 7.00 13.99 -23.24
CA ILE A 13 7.49 12.99 -24.20
C ILE A 13 8.00 13.64 -25.51
N PHE A 14 7.51 14.82 -25.90
CA PHE A 14 7.83 15.37 -27.22
C PHE A 14 9.30 15.78 -27.40
N VAL A 15 10.02 16.13 -26.33
CA VAL A 15 11.44 16.51 -26.43
C VAL A 15 12.35 15.28 -26.61
N ASN A 16 11.88 14.08 -26.21
CA ASN A 16 12.67 12.85 -26.29
C ASN A 16 12.13 11.82 -27.31
N ALA A 17 10.94 12.00 -27.89
CA ALA A 17 10.37 11.05 -28.84
C ALA A 17 11.26 10.83 -30.08
N ASP A 18 11.78 11.92 -30.66
CA ASP A 18 12.70 11.84 -31.80
C ASP A 18 14.01 11.12 -31.44
N ASN A 19 14.45 11.24 -30.19
CA ASN A 19 15.63 10.53 -29.69
C ASN A 19 15.34 9.03 -29.52
N LEU A 20 14.20 8.67 -28.94
CA LEU A 20 13.77 7.27 -28.80
C LEU A 20 13.56 6.59 -30.17
N VAL A 21 13.01 7.30 -31.16
CA VAL A 21 12.89 6.79 -32.54
C VAL A 21 14.26 6.56 -33.16
N LYS A 22 15.21 7.49 -33.00
CA LYS A 22 16.60 7.30 -33.47
C LYS A 22 17.27 6.10 -32.81
N ILE A 23 17.12 5.94 -31.51
CA ILE A 23 17.65 4.80 -30.76
C ILE A 23 16.99 3.49 -31.22
N TYR A 24 15.68 3.49 -31.44
CA TYR A 24 14.98 2.33 -31.99
C TYR A 24 15.52 1.94 -33.38
N LEU A 25 15.68 2.92 -34.27
CA LEU A 25 16.16 2.68 -35.63
C LEU A 25 17.62 2.18 -35.66
N ASN A 26 18.46 2.66 -34.73
CA ASN A 26 19.88 2.31 -34.69
C ASN A 26 20.18 1.05 -33.88
N ASP A 27 19.55 0.90 -32.70
CA ASP A 27 19.92 -0.07 -31.67
C ASP A 27 18.78 -1.04 -31.31
N GLY A 28 17.57 -0.83 -31.86
CA GLY A 28 16.40 -1.70 -31.67
C GLY A 28 15.62 -1.44 -30.38
N ILE A 29 14.55 -2.23 -30.19
CA ILE A 29 13.58 -2.01 -29.09
C ILE A 29 14.18 -2.22 -27.70
N ASN A 30 15.15 -3.11 -27.55
CA ASN A 30 15.78 -3.40 -26.26
C ASN A 30 16.59 -2.19 -25.75
N ALA A 31 17.16 -1.39 -26.65
CA ALA A 31 17.87 -0.16 -26.29
C ALA A 31 16.90 0.92 -25.80
N VAL A 32 15.72 1.02 -26.43
CA VAL A 32 14.63 1.90 -25.99
C VAL A 32 14.15 1.51 -24.60
N GLU A 33 13.87 0.22 -24.38
CA GLU A 33 13.45 -0.30 -23.06
C GLU A 33 14.48 0.07 -21.97
N LYS A 34 15.77 -0.14 -22.24
CA LYS A 34 16.85 0.19 -21.29
C LYS A 34 16.85 1.67 -20.90
N ILE A 35 16.59 2.58 -21.85
CA ILE A 35 16.55 4.02 -21.57
C ILE A 35 15.32 4.37 -20.74
N LEU A 36 14.16 3.80 -21.08
CA LEU A 36 12.94 4.02 -20.30
C LEU A 36 13.11 3.53 -18.85
N GLU A 37 13.70 2.35 -18.65
CA GLU A 37 14.02 1.85 -17.30
C GLU A 37 14.97 2.77 -16.52
N GLN A 38 15.94 3.41 -17.21
CA GLN A 38 16.81 4.40 -16.59
C GLN A 38 16.07 5.67 -16.18
N GLU A 39 15.13 6.17 -17.01
CA GLU A 39 14.29 7.31 -16.66
C GLU A 39 13.36 7.01 -15.49
N LEU A 40 12.75 5.81 -15.46
CA LEU A 40 11.89 5.36 -14.36
C LEU A 40 12.65 5.24 -13.03
N GLY A 41 13.97 5.08 -13.07
CA GLY A 41 14.85 5.11 -11.90
C GLY A 41 15.19 6.51 -11.37
N LYS A 42 14.72 7.59 -12.00
CA LYS A 42 15.04 8.99 -11.61
C LYS A 42 13.91 9.65 -10.84
N LYS A 43 14.26 10.28 -9.73
CA LYS A 43 13.33 11.08 -8.91
C LYS A 43 12.67 12.21 -9.70
N ASP A 44 13.45 12.95 -10.49
CA ASP A 44 12.95 14.12 -11.22
C ASP A 44 11.88 13.79 -12.26
N PHE A 45 11.99 12.61 -12.88
CA PHE A 45 10.95 12.09 -13.78
C PHE A 45 9.62 11.98 -13.03
N TRP A 46 9.63 11.32 -11.87
CA TRP A 46 8.43 11.13 -11.06
C TRP A 46 7.91 12.42 -10.46
N LEU A 47 8.78 13.32 -9.99
CA LEU A 47 8.38 14.65 -9.51
C LEU A 47 7.59 15.40 -10.58
N ASN A 48 8.05 15.37 -11.83
CA ASN A 48 7.35 16.00 -12.93
C ASN A 48 6.03 15.28 -13.25
N GLU A 49 6.01 13.94 -13.24
CA GLU A 49 4.81 13.14 -13.52
C GLU A 49 3.68 13.35 -12.49
N ILE A 50 4.03 13.59 -11.23
CA ILE A 50 3.04 13.74 -10.14
C ILE A 50 2.88 15.19 -9.65
N ARG A 51 3.49 16.17 -10.32
CA ARG A 51 3.56 17.57 -9.85
C ARG A 51 2.21 18.19 -9.54
N ASP A 52 1.19 17.83 -10.31
CA ASP A 52 -0.18 18.36 -10.23
C ASP A 52 -1.11 17.46 -9.39
N LYS A 53 -0.59 16.37 -8.82
CA LYS A 53 -1.34 15.36 -8.06
C LYS A 53 -1.31 15.67 -6.56
N ASN A 54 -2.47 15.67 -5.91
CA ASN A 54 -2.53 15.64 -4.45
C ASN A 54 -2.24 14.22 -3.95
N VAL A 55 -1.01 14.00 -3.49
CA VAL A 55 -0.54 12.72 -2.97
C VAL A 55 -0.57 12.63 -1.44
N SER A 56 -1.28 13.53 -0.74
CA SER A 56 -1.22 13.59 0.73
C SER A 56 -1.66 12.31 1.45
N LEU A 57 -2.54 11.51 0.84
CA LEU A 57 -3.00 10.20 1.33
C LEU A 57 -2.38 9.03 0.56
N GLY A 58 -1.31 9.28 -0.20
CA GLY A 58 -0.64 8.31 -1.04
C GLY A 58 -0.81 8.56 -2.54
N TYR A 59 -0.23 7.66 -3.32
CA TYR A 59 -0.30 7.60 -4.78
C TYR A 59 -0.94 6.27 -5.19
N TYR A 60 -1.89 6.29 -6.11
CA TYR A 60 -2.59 5.10 -6.59
C TYR A 60 -2.83 5.23 -8.09
N GLU A 61 -2.43 4.23 -8.87
CA GLU A 61 -2.75 4.19 -10.31
C GLU A 61 -4.24 3.90 -10.57
N GLU A 62 -4.89 3.21 -9.63
CA GLU A 62 -6.32 2.89 -9.68
C GLU A 62 -7.16 3.87 -8.84
N GLU A 63 -8.44 3.98 -9.16
CA GLU A 63 -9.41 4.65 -8.29
C GLU A 63 -9.63 3.86 -7.00
N VAL A 64 -9.47 4.51 -5.85
CA VAL A 64 -9.60 3.85 -4.54
C VAL A 64 -10.41 4.67 -3.54
N ALA A 65 -10.97 3.99 -2.55
CA ALA A 65 -11.45 4.63 -1.33
C ALA A 65 -10.47 4.44 -0.19
N ILE A 66 -10.32 5.46 0.63
CA ILE A 66 -9.49 5.43 1.84
C ILE A 66 -10.40 5.77 3.03
N VAL A 67 -10.69 4.76 3.84
CA VAL A 67 -11.39 4.90 5.11
C VAL A 67 -10.34 5.23 6.17
N LEU A 68 -10.29 6.50 6.59
CA LEU A 68 -9.33 7.00 7.56
C LEU A 68 -9.99 7.15 8.93
N THR A 69 -9.51 6.39 9.91
CA THR A 69 -9.92 6.48 11.31
C THR A 69 -8.82 7.10 12.15
N ASN A 70 -9.13 8.17 12.88
CA ASN A 70 -8.24 8.72 13.90
C ASN A 70 -8.81 8.39 15.28
N LYS A 71 -8.07 7.61 16.06
CA LYS A 71 -8.52 7.04 17.34
C LYS A 71 -8.69 8.12 18.42
N SER A 72 -7.75 9.05 18.52
CA SER A 72 -7.77 10.13 19.53
C SER A 72 -8.89 11.13 19.25
N ASP A 73 -9.06 11.53 17.99
CA ASP A 73 -10.10 12.47 17.56
C ASP A 73 -11.49 11.81 17.48
N LYS A 74 -11.57 10.48 17.66
CA LYS A 74 -12.79 9.67 17.51
C LYS A 74 -13.56 10.01 16.24
N VAL A 75 -12.85 10.04 15.12
CA VAL A 75 -13.42 10.41 13.83
C VAL A 75 -13.05 9.39 12.76
N ILE A 76 -14.02 9.04 11.93
CA ILE A 76 -13.84 8.24 10.73
C ILE A 76 -14.24 9.08 9.52
N ARG A 77 -13.44 9.00 8.46
CA ARG A 77 -13.65 9.72 7.19
C ARG A 77 -13.50 8.75 6.04
N ILE A 78 -14.17 9.03 4.93
CA ILE A 78 -13.93 8.33 3.67
C ILE A 78 -13.49 9.36 2.64
N TYR A 79 -12.38 9.07 1.99
CA TYR A 79 -11.87 9.82 0.85
C TYR A 79 -11.96 8.97 -0.40
N HIS A 80 -12.35 9.57 -1.51
CA HIS A 80 -12.13 8.98 -2.83
C HIS A 80 -10.88 9.60 -3.43
N TYR A 81 -10.00 8.75 -3.93
CA TYR A 81 -8.82 9.13 -4.68
C TYR A 81 -9.02 8.72 -6.13
N ASN A 82 -8.84 9.66 -7.05
CA ASN A 82 -8.82 9.42 -8.49
C ASN A 82 -7.75 10.33 -9.12
N ASP A 83 -6.69 9.72 -9.64
CA ASP A 83 -5.61 10.40 -10.35
C ASP A 83 -5.10 11.68 -9.67
N GLY A 84 -4.72 11.57 -8.39
CA GLY A 84 -4.25 12.71 -7.61
C GLY A 84 -5.32 13.67 -7.13
N LYS A 85 -6.61 13.44 -7.44
CA LYS A 85 -7.72 14.20 -6.83
C LYS A 85 -8.22 13.48 -5.59
N ILE A 86 -8.19 14.17 -4.44
CA ILE A 86 -8.70 13.65 -3.16
C ILE A 86 -9.99 14.38 -2.79
N GLU A 87 -11.08 13.63 -2.69
CA GLU A 87 -12.39 14.15 -2.29
C GLU A 87 -12.86 13.50 -1.00
N LYS A 88 -13.07 14.29 0.05
CA LYS A 88 -13.72 13.81 1.28
C LYS A 88 -15.20 13.58 1.01
N LYS A 89 -15.65 12.34 1.09
CA LYS A 89 -17.05 11.94 0.82
C LYS A 89 -17.87 11.73 2.08
N PHE A 90 -17.22 11.40 3.19
CA PHE A 90 -17.90 11.03 4.42
C PHE A 90 -17.13 11.53 5.64
N ILE A 91 -17.87 11.84 6.71
CA ILE A 91 -17.32 12.08 8.03
C ILE A 91 -18.35 11.68 9.09
N GLN A 92 -17.91 10.88 10.07
CA GLN A 92 -18.62 10.66 11.31
C GLN A 92 -17.68 10.98 12.48
N LYS A 93 -18.16 11.82 13.41
CA LYS A 93 -17.54 12.04 14.73
C LYS A 93 -18.10 11.05 15.75
N ASP A 94 -17.45 10.97 16.90
CA ASP A 94 -17.83 10.11 18.02
C ASP A 94 -17.83 8.61 17.65
N VAL A 95 -16.92 8.22 16.74
CA VAL A 95 -16.69 6.82 16.40
C VAL A 95 -16.04 6.11 17.60
N LEU A 96 -16.42 4.85 17.83
CA LEU A 96 -15.88 4.07 18.94
C LEU A 96 -14.87 3.06 18.44
N THR A 97 -13.68 3.08 19.04
CA THR A 97 -12.53 2.23 18.74
C THR A 97 -12.12 1.45 20.00
N GLY A 98 -11.11 0.61 19.89
CA GLY A 98 -10.45 -0.02 21.03
C GLY A 98 -9.59 0.97 21.84
N LEU A 99 -8.82 0.43 22.78
CA LEU A 99 -7.92 1.21 23.63
C LEU A 99 -6.83 1.95 22.82
N ALA A 100 -6.26 2.99 23.44
CA ALA A 100 -5.13 3.74 22.91
C ALA A 100 -3.88 2.87 22.74
N GLY A 101 -3.03 3.26 21.79
CA GLY A 101 -1.82 2.53 21.42
C GLY A 101 -2.06 1.46 20.38
N ASP A 102 -0.99 0.92 19.81
CA ASP A 102 -1.05 -0.08 18.76
C ASP A 102 -1.43 -1.47 19.32
N LYS A 103 -2.13 -2.24 18.47
CA LYS A 103 -2.51 -3.61 18.76
C LYS A 103 -1.31 -4.54 18.59
N GLU A 104 -0.97 -5.27 19.64
CA GLU A 104 0.20 -6.15 19.68
C GLU A 104 -0.19 -7.62 19.84
N ILE A 105 -1.16 -7.93 20.70
CA ILE A 105 -1.53 -9.31 21.02
C ILE A 105 -3.04 -9.53 20.95
N GLU A 106 -3.45 -10.78 20.75
CA GLU A 106 -4.85 -11.17 20.87
C GLU A 106 -5.41 -10.80 22.26
N GLY A 107 -6.63 -10.24 22.28
CA GLY A 107 -7.29 -9.86 23.52
C GLY A 107 -6.83 -8.55 24.18
N ASP A 108 -5.87 -7.81 23.62
CA ASP A 108 -5.40 -6.52 24.19
C ASP A 108 -6.40 -5.35 24.08
N LEU A 109 -7.56 -5.58 23.46
CA LEU A 109 -8.66 -4.63 23.28
C LEU A 109 -8.30 -3.36 22.49
N LYS A 110 -7.20 -3.36 21.74
CA LYS A 110 -6.76 -2.20 20.95
C LYS A 110 -7.21 -2.30 19.50
N THR A 111 -7.53 -1.16 18.89
CA THR A 111 -7.63 -1.05 17.43
C THR A 111 -6.22 -0.86 16.86
N PRO A 112 -5.81 -1.66 15.86
CA PRO A 112 -4.48 -1.57 15.29
C PRO A 112 -4.25 -0.23 14.59
N ILE A 113 -3.01 0.26 14.67
CA ILE A 113 -2.53 1.41 13.90
C ILE A 113 -1.88 0.87 12.61
N GLY A 114 -2.10 1.54 11.47
CA GLY A 114 -1.51 1.12 10.21
C GLY A 114 -2.46 1.22 9.02
N PHE A 115 -2.14 0.46 7.97
CA PHE A 115 -2.85 0.48 6.70
C PHE A 115 -3.25 -0.94 6.27
N TYR A 116 -4.53 -1.13 5.99
CA TYR A 116 -5.17 -2.42 5.74
C TYR A 116 -6.05 -2.35 4.50
N GLU A 117 -6.36 -3.50 3.91
CA GLU A 117 -7.44 -3.60 2.94
C GLU A 117 -8.77 -3.79 3.67
N LEU A 118 -9.83 -3.18 3.14
CA LEU A 118 -11.19 -3.34 3.65
C LEU A 118 -11.94 -4.32 2.75
N GLY A 119 -12.35 -5.45 3.32
CA GLY A 119 -13.11 -6.48 2.63
C GLY A 119 -14.53 -6.05 2.29
N LYS A 120 -15.26 -6.94 1.61
CA LYS A 120 -16.66 -6.72 1.24
C LYS A 120 -17.57 -6.71 2.47
N LYS A 121 -18.74 -6.07 2.31
CA LYS A 121 -19.84 -6.14 3.26
C LYS A 121 -20.20 -7.60 3.57
N PHE A 122 -20.35 -7.92 4.85
CA PHE A 122 -20.90 -9.20 5.33
C PHE A 122 -21.87 -8.97 6.49
N TYR A 123 -22.68 -9.98 6.79
CA TYR A 123 -23.65 -9.94 7.88
C TYR A 123 -23.13 -10.76 9.06
N PRO A 124 -22.78 -10.14 10.21
CA PRO A 124 -22.20 -10.84 11.36
C PRO A 124 -23.10 -11.89 12.01
N GLY A 125 -24.42 -11.82 11.81
CA GLY A 125 -25.42 -12.68 12.45
C GLY A 125 -25.74 -12.30 13.90
N ASP A 126 -24.75 -11.83 14.65
CA ASP A 126 -24.93 -11.27 16.00
C ASP A 126 -25.43 -9.81 15.93
N PRO A 127 -26.63 -9.50 16.48
CA PRO A 127 -27.22 -8.16 16.47
C PRO A 127 -26.37 -7.07 17.13
N TYR A 128 -25.42 -7.45 17.98
CA TYR A 128 -24.50 -6.51 18.64
C TYR A 128 -23.67 -5.70 17.64
N TYR A 129 -23.32 -6.28 16.50
CA TYR A 129 -22.50 -5.64 15.47
C TYR A 129 -23.30 -4.78 14.49
N GLY A 130 -24.59 -4.58 14.75
CA GLY A 130 -25.49 -3.83 13.88
C GLY A 130 -25.86 -4.58 12.60
N PRO A 131 -26.34 -3.88 11.56
CA PRO A 131 -26.97 -4.52 10.42
C PRO A 131 -25.97 -5.23 9.48
N PHE A 132 -24.70 -4.79 9.44
CA PHE A 132 -23.63 -5.44 8.68
C PHE A 132 -22.25 -4.92 9.10
N ALA A 133 -21.19 -5.52 8.57
CA ALA A 133 -19.81 -5.15 8.87
C ALA A 133 -18.89 -5.31 7.65
N PHE A 134 -17.66 -4.80 7.79
CA PHE A 134 -16.55 -4.95 6.84
C PHE A 134 -15.31 -5.42 7.61
N ALA A 135 -14.66 -6.48 7.14
CA ALA A 135 -13.46 -7.01 7.78
C ALA A 135 -12.21 -6.31 7.24
N THR A 136 -11.28 -5.92 8.12
CA THR A 136 -9.95 -5.49 7.68
C THR A 136 -9.02 -6.69 7.51
N THR A 137 -7.90 -6.48 6.81
CA THR A 137 -6.85 -7.49 6.68
C THR A 137 -5.87 -7.54 7.85
N TYR A 138 -6.22 -7.03 9.03
CA TYR A 138 -5.38 -7.20 10.22
C TYR A 138 -5.35 -8.68 10.67
N PRO A 139 -4.17 -9.23 11.02
CA PRO A 139 -2.84 -8.64 10.90
C PRO A 139 -2.31 -8.73 9.46
N ASN A 140 -1.74 -7.64 8.97
CA ASN A 140 -1.11 -7.60 7.64
C ASN A 140 0.30 -8.26 7.67
N VAL A 141 1.06 -8.21 6.56
CA VAL A 141 2.38 -8.87 6.51
C VAL A 141 3.36 -8.23 7.49
N LEU A 142 3.39 -6.89 7.58
CA LEU A 142 4.25 -6.19 8.54
C LEU A 142 3.88 -6.52 9.99
N ASP A 143 2.59 -6.57 10.32
CA ASP A 143 2.15 -6.96 11.67
C ASP A 143 2.65 -8.37 12.02
N LYS A 144 2.49 -9.32 11.09
CA LYS A 144 2.92 -10.71 11.27
C LYS A 144 4.44 -10.83 11.42
N THR A 145 5.22 -10.03 10.70
CA THR A 145 6.67 -10.03 10.82
C THR A 145 7.14 -9.39 12.12
N LEU A 146 6.41 -8.40 12.64
CA LEU A 146 6.63 -7.83 13.97
C LEU A 146 6.16 -8.75 15.11
N GLY A 147 5.47 -9.85 14.80
CA GLY A 147 5.03 -10.83 15.78
C GLY A 147 3.67 -10.51 16.41
N LYS A 148 2.92 -9.58 15.83
CA LYS A 148 1.59 -9.23 16.30
C LYS A 148 0.58 -10.36 16.08
N THR A 149 -0.38 -10.49 16.99
CA THR A 149 -1.38 -11.58 16.99
C THR A 149 -2.82 -11.08 17.14
N GLY A 150 -3.78 -12.01 17.00
CA GLY A 150 -5.21 -11.73 16.99
C GLY A 150 -5.77 -11.52 15.57
N GLY A 151 -7.01 -11.05 15.50
CA GLY A 151 -7.75 -10.86 14.25
C GLY A 151 -9.14 -10.28 14.54
N GLY A 152 -10.05 -10.38 13.57
CA GLY A 152 -11.45 -9.97 13.76
C GLY A 152 -11.64 -8.46 13.95
N ILE A 153 -10.77 -7.65 13.31
CA ILE A 153 -10.89 -6.19 13.35
C ILE A 153 -11.85 -5.76 12.25
N TRP A 154 -13.05 -5.31 12.66
CA TRP A 154 -14.11 -4.95 11.74
C TRP A 154 -14.49 -3.47 11.85
N ILE A 155 -15.02 -2.92 10.76
CA ILE A 155 -15.83 -1.70 10.77
C ILE A 155 -17.29 -2.14 10.74
N HIS A 156 -18.06 -1.84 11.79
CA HIS A 156 -19.43 -2.36 11.96
C HIS A 156 -20.39 -1.32 12.56
N GLY A 157 -21.66 -1.67 12.66
CA GLY A 157 -22.72 -0.83 13.22
C GLY A 157 -22.77 -0.80 14.76
N TYR A 158 -23.81 -0.19 15.33
CA TYR A 158 -24.13 -0.27 16.76
C TYR A 158 -25.16 -1.40 17.00
N PRO A 159 -25.26 -1.92 18.23
CA PRO A 159 -26.25 -2.94 18.60
C PRO A 159 -27.68 -2.56 18.17
N LEU A 160 -28.41 -3.48 17.54
CA LEU A 160 -29.75 -3.20 16.99
C LEU A 160 -30.81 -2.96 18.08
N ASP A 161 -30.63 -3.54 19.25
CA ASP A 161 -31.48 -3.38 20.44
C ASP A 161 -31.06 -2.20 21.33
N GLY A 162 -30.00 -1.48 20.92
CA GLY A 162 -29.41 -0.38 21.68
C GLY A 162 -28.57 -0.81 22.90
N THR A 163 -28.45 -2.12 23.18
CA THR A 163 -27.71 -2.59 24.35
C THR A 163 -26.21 -2.59 24.07
N ARG A 164 -25.48 -1.70 24.75
CA ARG A 164 -24.03 -1.60 24.58
C ARG A 164 -23.31 -1.98 25.85
N LEU A 165 -22.45 -3.00 25.75
CA LEU A 165 -21.65 -3.50 26.88
C LEU A 165 -20.64 -2.46 27.39
N ASP A 166 -20.09 -1.64 26.49
CA ASP A 166 -19.18 -0.54 26.83
C ASP A 166 -19.44 0.66 25.91
N THR A 167 -19.86 1.78 26.49
CA THR A 167 -20.24 3.01 25.77
C THR A 167 -19.06 3.85 25.31
N TYR A 168 -17.85 3.53 25.73
CA TYR A 168 -16.64 4.33 25.48
C TYR A 168 -15.63 3.66 24.56
N LYS A 169 -15.66 2.33 24.44
CA LYS A 169 -14.72 1.56 23.61
C LYS A 169 -15.34 0.30 23.01
N THR A 170 -14.64 -0.25 22.02
CA THR A 170 -14.85 -1.61 21.50
C THR A 170 -13.74 -2.53 22.03
N ARG A 171 -13.73 -3.80 21.58
CA ARG A 171 -12.61 -4.73 21.82
C ARG A 171 -11.53 -4.68 20.72
N GLY A 172 -11.55 -3.64 19.88
CA GLY A 172 -10.61 -3.44 18.77
C GLY A 172 -11.28 -3.10 17.43
N CYS A 173 -12.56 -3.38 17.27
CA CYS A 173 -13.35 -2.95 16.10
C CYS A 173 -13.57 -1.43 16.05
N ILE A 174 -14.07 -0.93 14.94
CA ILE A 174 -14.46 0.47 14.74
C ILE A 174 -15.99 0.50 14.53
N ALA A 175 -16.71 1.12 15.46
CA ALA A 175 -18.18 1.16 15.44
C ALA A 175 -18.69 2.49 14.86
N VAL A 176 -19.48 2.40 13.79
CA VAL A 176 -20.09 3.49 13.02
C VAL A 176 -21.61 3.48 13.27
N HIS A 177 -22.28 4.64 13.26
CA HIS A 177 -23.71 4.67 13.57
C HIS A 177 -24.53 3.94 12.48
N ASN A 178 -25.54 3.18 12.89
CA ASN A 178 -26.35 2.37 11.98
C ASN A 178 -27.01 3.18 10.86
N ASN A 179 -27.48 4.39 11.16
CA ASN A 179 -28.10 5.29 10.18
C ASN A 179 -27.11 5.83 9.13
N LEU A 180 -25.80 5.78 9.41
CA LEU A 180 -24.74 6.20 8.49
C LEU A 180 -24.07 5.02 7.78
N LEU A 181 -24.33 3.79 8.22
CA LEU A 181 -23.67 2.60 7.69
C LEU A 181 -24.04 2.29 6.24
N ASP A 182 -25.28 2.58 5.84
CA ASP A 182 -25.71 2.44 4.44
C ASP A 182 -25.05 3.46 3.52
N GLU A 183 -24.86 4.70 3.98
CA GLU A 183 -24.09 5.72 3.25
C GLU A 183 -22.63 5.29 3.14
N PHE A 184 -22.03 4.84 4.24
CA PHE A 184 -20.69 4.26 4.25
C PHE A 184 -20.56 3.15 3.20
N ASN A 185 -21.50 2.19 3.16
CA ASN A 185 -21.49 1.09 2.21
C ASN A 185 -21.53 1.57 0.75
N LYS A 186 -22.39 2.54 0.41
CA LYS A 186 -22.45 3.12 -0.95
C LYS A 186 -21.12 3.72 -1.40
N LEU A 187 -20.32 4.22 -0.46
CA LEU A 187 -19.04 4.85 -0.77
C LEU A 187 -17.87 3.86 -0.92
N VAL A 188 -18.01 2.62 -0.44
CA VAL A 188 -16.91 1.62 -0.43
C VAL A 188 -17.19 0.34 -1.21
N ALA A 189 -18.45 -0.05 -1.43
CA ALA A 189 -18.80 -1.39 -1.91
C ALA A 189 -18.29 -1.72 -3.32
N ASP A 190 -18.30 -0.73 -4.22
CA ASP A 190 -18.03 -0.93 -5.66
C ASP A 190 -16.61 -0.52 -6.06
N ARG A 191 -15.67 -0.46 -5.11
CA ARG A 191 -14.29 -0.02 -5.38
C ARG A 191 -13.29 -0.67 -4.43
N LYS A 192 -12.03 -0.68 -4.86
CA LYS A 192 -10.89 -1.07 -4.01
C LYS A 192 -10.82 -0.09 -2.83
N THR A 193 -10.90 -0.63 -1.62
CA THR A 193 -11.00 0.20 -0.41
C THR A 193 -9.92 -0.19 0.59
N TYR A 194 -9.27 0.82 1.14
CA TYR A 194 -8.29 0.67 2.20
C TYR A 194 -8.82 1.26 3.51
N ALA A 195 -8.39 0.67 4.62
CA ALA A 195 -8.63 1.16 5.97
C ALA A 195 -7.30 1.63 6.58
N MET A 196 -7.19 2.93 6.80
CA MET A 196 -6.06 3.57 7.44
C MET A 196 -6.46 3.98 8.85
N THR A 197 -5.71 3.53 9.85
CA THR A 197 -5.96 3.86 11.25
C THR A 197 -4.76 4.56 11.85
N GLU A 198 -4.99 5.76 12.35
CA GLU A 198 -4.01 6.60 13.05
C GLU A 198 -4.36 6.71 14.53
N GLU A 199 -3.37 6.96 15.39
CA GLU A 199 -3.63 7.23 16.80
C GLU A 199 -4.02 8.70 17.02
N LYS A 200 -3.07 9.61 16.83
CA LYS A 200 -3.24 11.05 17.06
C LYS A 200 -2.70 11.87 15.89
N ASN A 201 -1.45 11.65 15.52
CA ASN A 201 -0.80 12.40 14.47
C ASN A 201 -1.33 12.01 13.10
N LYS A 202 -1.59 13.02 12.27
CA LYS A 202 -1.96 12.82 10.87
C LYS A 202 -0.74 12.30 10.12
N THR A 203 -0.90 11.15 9.51
CA THR A 203 0.10 10.52 8.65
C THR A 203 -0.19 10.95 7.23
N ILE A 204 0.63 11.84 6.71
CA ILE A 204 0.54 12.31 5.33
C ILE A 204 1.88 12.13 4.62
N THR A 205 1.83 12.12 3.30
CA THR A 205 3.02 12.14 2.45
C THR A 205 3.01 13.33 1.50
N ASN A 206 4.06 13.48 0.69
CA ASN A 206 4.25 14.56 -0.26
C ASN A 206 4.88 14.03 -1.56
N ALA A 207 4.92 14.88 -2.58
CA ALA A 207 5.44 14.51 -3.90
C ALA A 207 6.91 14.06 -3.87
N ASP A 208 7.73 14.65 -2.99
CA ASP A 208 9.14 14.29 -2.87
C ASP A 208 9.33 12.85 -2.39
N GLU A 209 8.63 12.48 -1.30
CA GLU A 209 8.64 11.12 -0.75
C GLU A 209 8.12 10.09 -1.76
N ILE A 210 7.01 10.38 -2.44
CA ILE A 210 6.45 9.48 -3.46
C ILE A 210 7.39 9.32 -4.65
N ALA A 211 7.98 10.41 -5.15
CA ALA A 211 8.91 10.36 -6.27
C ALA A 211 10.18 9.57 -5.93
N ILE A 212 10.71 9.72 -4.72
CA ILE A 212 11.84 8.92 -4.22
C ILE A 212 11.47 7.45 -4.17
N LEU A 213 10.31 7.10 -3.63
CA LEU A 213 9.87 5.71 -3.51
C LEU A 213 9.67 5.04 -4.88
N LEU A 214 9.05 5.74 -5.84
CA LEU A 214 8.89 5.25 -7.21
C LEU A 214 10.25 5.04 -7.88
N ALA A 215 11.16 6.02 -7.81
CA ALA A 215 12.50 5.91 -8.37
C ALA A 215 13.27 4.71 -7.77
N ASN A 216 13.22 4.55 -6.43
CA ASN A 216 13.86 3.43 -5.75
C ASN A 216 13.21 2.08 -6.09
N LEU A 217 11.88 2.02 -6.26
CA LEU A 217 11.17 0.80 -6.66
C LEU A 217 11.63 0.32 -8.05
N TYR A 218 11.75 1.23 -9.01
CA TYR A 218 12.24 0.88 -10.35
C TYR A 218 13.75 0.58 -10.36
N ALA A 219 14.56 1.27 -9.56
CA ALA A 219 15.97 0.92 -9.38
C ALA A 219 16.17 -0.48 -8.75
N TRP A 220 15.29 -0.86 -7.81
CA TRP A 220 15.23 -2.20 -7.23
C TRP A 220 14.82 -3.24 -8.28
N LYS A 221 13.75 -2.98 -9.05
CA LYS A 221 13.32 -3.84 -10.17
C LYS A 221 14.44 -4.06 -11.20
N ASP A 222 15.14 -3.00 -11.59
CA ASP A 222 16.24 -3.05 -12.55
C ASP A 222 17.40 -3.92 -12.04
N SER A 223 17.79 -3.75 -10.77
CA SER A 223 18.82 -4.60 -10.15
C SER A 223 18.42 -6.08 -10.12
N TRP A 224 17.13 -6.35 -9.89
CA TRP A 224 16.60 -7.71 -9.91
C TRP A 224 16.64 -8.30 -11.32
N GLN A 225 16.17 -7.53 -12.32
CA GLN A 225 16.15 -7.96 -13.72
C GLN A 225 17.56 -8.25 -14.25
N LYS A 226 18.54 -7.43 -13.87
CA LYS A 226 19.95 -7.54 -14.32
C LYS A 226 20.81 -8.51 -13.51
N ASN A 227 20.26 -9.19 -12.49
CA ASN A 227 21.02 -10.03 -11.57
C ASN A 227 22.11 -9.28 -10.77
N ASP A 228 21.91 -7.99 -10.49
CA ASP A 228 22.82 -7.22 -9.63
C ASP A 228 22.47 -7.46 -8.16
N ILE A 229 23.09 -8.50 -7.57
CA ILE A 229 22.76 -8.98 -6.23
C ILE A 229 23.12 -7.97 -5.14
N GLU A 230 24.25 -7.28 -5.28
CA GLU A 230 24.72 -6.32 -4.29
C GLU A 230 23.76 -5.13 -4.22
N LYS A 231 23.39 -4.57 -5.38
CA LYS A 231 22.43 -3.48 -5.45
C LYS A 231 21.04 -3.93 -5.00
N TYR A 232 20.57 -5.11 -5.42
CA TYR A 232 19.27 -5.65 -5.03
C TYR A 232 19.15 -5.80 -3.51
N LEU A 233 20.14 -6.44 -2.86
CA LEU A 233 20.13 -6.63 -1.41
C LEU A 233 20.31 -5.31 -0.63
N SER A 234 20.92 -4.28 -1.24
CA SER A 234 21.10 -2.97 -0.61
C SER A 234 19.80 -2.23 -0.29
N PHE A 235 18.68 -2.62 -0.93
CA PHE A 235 17.34 -2.10 -0.66
C PHE A 235 16.66 -2.75 0.54
N TYR A 236 17.22 -3.81 1.12
CA TYR A 236 16.62 -4.52 2.25
C TYR A 236 17.24 -4.06 3.57
N ASP A 237 16.40 -3.86 4.60
CA ASP A 237 16.92 -3.59 5.94
C ASP A 237 17.45 -4.89 6.56
N GLN A 238 18.76 -5.02 6.71
CA GLN A 238 19.38 -6.27 7.18
C GLN A 238 18.95 -6.67 8.60
N LYS A 239 18.57 -5.69 9.43
CA LYS A 239 18.24 -5.92 10.85
C LYS A 239 16.76 -6.21 11.05
N VAL A 240 15.90 -5.51 10.32
CA VAL A 240 14.44 -5.56 10.51
C VAL A 240 13.78 -6.52 9.52
N PHE A 241 14.36 -6.73 8.33
CA PHE A 241 13.69 -7.46 7.26
C PHE A 241 13.25 -8.88 7.65
N LYS A 242 11.99 -9.17 7.35
CA LYS A 242 11.46 -10.53 7.34
C LYS A 242 10.56 -10.75 6.13
N HIS A 243 10.76 -11.88 5.47
CA HIS A 243 9.86 -12.35 4.43
C HIS A 243 8.52 -12.80 5.04
N ARG A 244 7.43 -12.80 4.27
CA ARG A 244 6.12 -13.33 4.70
C ARG A 244 6.17 -14.73 5.31
N ASN A 245 7.10 -15.56 4.85
CA ASN A 245 7.34 -16.91 5.39
C ASN A 245 8.18 -16.93 6.68
N LYS A 246 8.34 -15.78 7.34
CA LYS A 246 9.13 -15.57 8.58
C LYS A 246 10.63 -15.86 8.44
N ILE A 247 11.13 -15.92 7.21
CA ILE A 247 12.55 -16.05 6.89
C ILE A 247 13.24 -14.71 7.14
N LYS A 248 14.36 -14.71 7.88
CA LYS A 248 15.17 -13.52 8.16
C LYS A 248 16.07 -13.15 6.97
N TYR A 249 16.62 -11.94 7.00
CA TYR A 249 17.52 -11.41 5.98
C TYR A 249 18.62 -12.39 5.53
N ASP A 250 19.43 -12.96 6.44
CA ASP A 250 20.57 -13.81 6.04
C ASP A 250 20.18 -15.03 5.20
N GLN A 251 19.07 -15.67 5.54
CA GLN A 251 18.56 -16.84 4.81
C GLN A 251 17.96 -16.43 3.46
N PHE A 252 17.25 -15.30 3.43
CA PHE A 252 16.72 -14.71 2.20
C PHE A 252 17.85 -14.31 1.24
N ALA A 253 18.86 -13.59 1.74
CA ALA A 253 20.03 -13.14 0.99
C ALA A 253 20.77 -14.33 0.36
N LYS A 254 21.12 -15.35 1.15
CA LYS A 254 21.76 -16.58 0.66
C LYS A 254 20.96 -17.29 -0.44
N THR A 255 19.63 -17.27 -0.33
CA THR A 255 18.75 -17.86 -1.35
C THR A 255 18.79 -17.04 -2.63
N LYS A 256 18.72 -15.70 -2.52
CA LYS A 256 18.76 -14.78 -3.66
C LYS A 256 20.12 -14.77 -4.35
N GLU A 257 21.22 -14.85 -3.61
CA GLU A 257 22.58 -15.00 -4.15
C GLU A 257 22.68 -16.22 -5.07
N ARG A 258 22.19 -17.38 -4.63
CA ARG A 258 22.17 -18.61 -5.45
C ARG A 258 21.31 -18.46 -6.70
N ILE A 259 20.17 -17.78 -6.60
CA ILE A 259 19.27 -17.53 -7.74
C ILE A 259 19.94 -16.59 -8.75
N PHE A 260 20.56 -15.50 -8.29
CA PHE A 260 21.20 -14.49 -9.14
C PHE A 260 22.48 -15.03 -9.79
N ALA A 261 23.20 -15.93 -9.12
CA ALA A 261 24.38 -16.60 -9.67
C ALA A 261 24.09 -17.43 -10.93
N LYS A 262 22.84 -17.88 -11.13
CA LYS A 262 22.42 -18.57 -12.36
C LYS A 262 22.40 -17.65 -13.59
N LYS A 263 22.38 -16.33 -13.39
CA LYS A 263 22.31 -15.31 -14.45
C LYS A 263 21.15 -15.56 -15.43
N GLU A 264 20.05 -16.11 -14.93
CA GLU A 264 18.85 -16.32 -15.75
C GLU A 264 18.31 -14.97 -16.23
N GLU A 265 17.94 -14.90 -17.50
CA GLU A 265 17.22 -13.77 -18.07
C GLU A 265 15.85 -13.66 -17.40
N LYS A 266 15.52 -12.45 -16.95
CA LYS A 266 14.26 -12.12 -16.28
C LYS A 266 13.56 -11.03 -17.05
N ASN A 267 12.24 -11.14 -17.15
CA ASN A 267 11.38 -10.03 -17.54
C ASN A 267 10.45 -9.75 -16.37
N ILE A 268 10.49 -8.51 -15.86
CA ILE A 268 9.73 -8.10 -14.68
C ILE A 268 8.98 -6.82 -15.00
N LYS A 269 7.65 -6.89 -14.96
CA LYS A 269 6.76 -5.75 -15.19
C LYS A 269 5.90 -5.50 -13.97
N PHE A 270 5.79 -4.23 -13.60
CA PHE A 270 4.88 -3.76 -12.55
C PHE A 270 3.73 -3.00 -13.17
N SER A 271 2.56 -3.13 -12.56
CA SER A 271 1.34 -2.39 -12.92
C SER A 271 0.49 -2.21 -11.66
N ASN A 272 -0.50 -1.32 -11.72
CA ASN A 272 -1.42 -1.02 -10.62
C ASN A 272 -0.67 -0.62 -9.33
N ILE A 273 0.35 0.24 -9.49
CA ILE A 273 1.19 0.69 -8.38
C ILE A 273 0.36 1.53 -7.40
N SER A 274 0.54 1.25 -6.12
CA SER A 274 -0.04 1.97 -5.00
C SER A 274 1.03 2.20 -3.94
N ILE A 275 1.15 3.43 -3.44
CA ILE A 275 2.06 3.81 -2.36
C ILE A 275 1.22 4.52 -1.30
N SER A 276 1.06 3.88 -0.16
CA SER A 276 0.25 4.36 0.95
C SER A 276 1.14 4.71 2.13
N PRO A 277 1.03 5.92 2.72
CA PRO A 277 1.69 6.20 3.99
C PRO A 277 1.15 5.27 5.08
N TYR A 278 2.03 4.73 5.90
CA TYR A 278 1.69 3.73 6.90
C TYR A 278 1.82 4.33 8.32
N PRO A 279 0.69 4.63 8.99
CA PRO A 279 0.70 5.10 10.37
C PRO A 279 1.41 4.11 11.30
N ASN A 280 2.19 4.63 12.23
CA ASN A 280 2.86 3.86 13.27
C ASN A 280 3.06 4.72 14.51
N ILE A 281 3.29 4.09 15.67
CA ILE A 281 3.37 4.79 16.95
C ILE A 281 4.57 5.74 17.03
N ASP A 282 5.66 5.38 16.36
CA ASP A 282 6.93 6.11 16.37
C ASP A 282 6.98 7.26 15.35
N ASN A 283 5.93 7.43 14.54
CA ASN A 283 5.83 8.39 13.43
C ASN A 283 6.98 8.26 12.42
N GLU A 284 7.53 7.06 12.27
CA GLU A 284 8.51 6.76 11.23
C GLU A 284 7.88 6.87 9.83
N LYS A 285 8.69 7.20 8.83
CA LYS A 285 8.27 7.29 7.43
C LYS A 285 8.18 5.90 6.81
N ILE A 286 7.17 5.14 7.22
CA ILE A 286 6.86 3.81 6.68
C ILE A 286 5.78 3.93 5.61
N PHE A 287 5.90 3.11 4.57
CA PHE A 287 4.97 3.05 3.45
C PHE A 287 4.63 1.61 3.10
N ARG A 288 3.39 1.39 2.66
CA ARG A 288 2.96 0.17 1.96
C ARG A 288 3.04 0.45 0.46
N ILE A 289 3.84 -0.33 -0.27
CA ILE A 289 3.89 -0.31 -1.74
C ILE A 289 3.22 -1.58 -2.25
N GLY A 290 2.07 -1.46 -2.91
CA GLY A 290 1.39 -2.57 -3.58
C GLY A 290 1.46 -2.45 -5.10
N PHE A 291 1.65 -3.55 -5.80
CA PHE A 291 1.67 -3.60 -7.27
C PHE A 291 1.35 -5.01 -7.77
N TYR A 292 0.84 -5.10 -9.00
CA TYR A 292 0.72 -6.35 -9.72
C TYR A 292 2.02 -6.64 -10.47
N GLU A 293 2.64 -7.78 -10.16
CA GLU A 293 3.88 -8.26 -10.76
C GLU A 293 3.57 -9.26 -11.88
N ASP A 294 4.09 -8.99 -13.06
CA ASP A 294 4.24 -9.93 -14.16
C ASP A 294 5.72 -10.34 -14.27
N TYR A 295 6.03 -11.55 -13.81
CA TYR A 295 7.39 -12.10 -13.77
C TYR A 295 7.54 -13.29 -14.70
N TYR A 296 8.61 -13.29 -15.49
CA TYR A 296 8.95 -14.36 -16.41
C TYR A 296 10.44 -14.65 -16.40
N THR A 297 10.79 -15.94 -16.33
CA THR A 297 12.06 -16.51 -16.77
C THR A 297 11.76 -17.72 -17.67
N PRO A 298 12.75 -18.26 -18.39
CA PRO A 298 12.55 -19.50 -19.17
C PRO A 298 12.00 -20.67 -18.35
N ASN A 299 12.28 -20.71 -17.04
CA ASN A 299 11.95 -21.84 -16.16
C ASN A 299 10.81 -21.56 -15.17
N TYR A 300 10.35 -20.31 -15.06
CA TYR A 300 9.35 -19.94 -14.06
C TYR A 300 8.52 -18.73 -14.50
N LYS A 301 7.24 -18.73 -14.14
CA LYS A 301 6.32 -17.62 -14.37
C LYS A 301 5.57 -17.32 -13.09
N PHE A 302 5.39 -16.04 -12.80
CA PHE A 302 4.52 -15.58 -11.72
C PHE A 302 3.73 -14.37 -12.19
N LYS A 303 2.45 -14.34 -11.81
CA LYS A 303 1.55 -13.20 -12.02
C LYS A 303 0.73 -13.00 -10.76
N GLY A 304 0.78 -11.83 -10.15
CA GLY A 304 -0.02 -11.59 -8.96
C GLY A 304 0.33 -10.32 -8.20
N GLU A 305 -0.50 -10.03 -7.20
CA GLU A 305 -0.32 -8.91 -6.27
C GLU A 305 0.88 -9.15 -5.36
N LYS A 306 1.73 -8.14 -5.26
CA LYS A 306 2.86 -8.07 -4.35
C LYS A 306 2.72 -6.83 -3.48
N VAL A 307 3.18 -6.96 -2.24
CA VAL A 307 3.19 -5.88 -1.28
C VAL A 307 4.54 -5.82 -0.61
N LEU A 308 5.13 -4.63 -0.59
CA LEU A 308 6.31 -4.29 0.17
C LEU A 308 5.92 -3.32 1.29
N TYR A 309 6.52 -3.51 2.45
CA TYR A 309 6.52 -2.51 3.51
C TYR A 309 7.90 -1.94 3.61
N VAL A 310 8.03 -0.63 3.46
CA VAL A 310 9.33 0.03 3.34
C VAL A 310 9.42 1.20 4.31
N LYS A 311 10.63 1.44 4.80
CA LYS A 311 11.00 2.67 5.50
C LYS A 311 11.72 3.59 4.52
N LEU A 312 11.35 4.86 4.53
CA LEU A 312 12.07 5.91 3.82
C LEU A 312 12.97 6.65 4.81
N GLN A 313 14.28 6.58 4.61
CA GLN A 313 15.25 7.27 5.43
C GLN A 313 16.40 7.79 4.57
N ASN A 314 16.74 9.09 4.70
CA ASN A 314 17.81 9.74 3.94
C ASN A 314 17.70 9.47 2.42
N ASP A 315 16.51 9.69 1.86
CA ASP A 315 16.15 9.44 0.46
C ASP A 315 16.34 7.99 -0.03
N LYS A 316 16.53 7.05 0.90
CA LYS A 316 16.70 5.63 0.62
C LYS A 316 15.49 4.84 1.08
N MET A 317 14.95 4.05 0.14
CA MET A 317 13.94 3.03 0.43
C MET A 317 14.63 1.80 1.06
N GLN A 318 14.12 1.36 2.21
CA GLN A 318 14.56 0.15 2.90
C GLN A 318 13.37 -0.79 3.13
N ILE A 319 13.39 -1.98 2.52
CA ILE A 319 12.35 -2.99 2.61
C ILE A 319 12.41 -3.68 3.99
N LEU A 320 11.32 -3.57 4.74
CA LEU A 320 11.12 -4.17 6.06
C LEU A 320 10.37 -5.51 5.98
N ALA A 321 9.44 -5.63 5.04
CA ALA A 321 8.71 -6.87 4.81
C ALA A 321 8.28 -7.00 3.34
N GLU A 322 8.23 -8.24 2.86
CA GLU A 322 7.83 -8.58 1.49
C GLU A 322 6.82 -9.75 1.52
N GLN A 323 5.74 -9.62 0.72
CA GLN A 323 4.69 -10.63 0.53
C GLN A 323 5.03 -11.71 -0.50
#